data_AF-A0A8T5PJC5-F1
#
_entry.id   AF-A0A8T5PJC5-F1
#
_cell.length_a   1.000
_cell.length_b   1.000
_cell.length_c   1.000
_cell.angle_alpha   90.00
_cell.angle_beta   90.00
_cell.angle_gamma   90.00
#
_symmetry.space_group_name_H-M   'P 1'
#
loop_
_entity.id
_entity.type
_entity.pdbx_description
1 polymer ?
#
loop_
_entity_poly.entity_id
_entity_poly.type
_entity_poly.pdbx_seq_one_letter_code
_entity_poly.pdbx_strand_id
1 'polypeptide(L)'
;MDKDKLLKKYGLEKPFKSWRKDKKKVVFVKNKDTKKIETIHYGQKGYSDYTIHKDKKRRKNFRLRHKCDEEKPSKLTARYWACEDLW
;
A
#
# COMPACT_ATOMS: atom_id res chain seq x y z
N MET A 1 8.11 -11.68 -14.23
CA MET A 1 6.92 -11.73 -13.35
C MET A 1 5.71 -11.46 -14.23
N ASP A 2 4.77 -12.39 -14.30
CA ASP A 2 3.58 -12.23 -15.14
C ASP A 2 2.51 -11.42 -14.39
N LYS A 3 2.30 -10.17 -14.82
CA LYS A 3 1.36 -9.24 -14.19
C LYS A 3 -0.08 -9.69 -14.37
N ASP A 4 -0.44 -10.30 -15.50
CA ASP A 4 -1.81 -10.70 -15.80
C ASP A 4 -2.21 -11.92 -14.98
N LYS A 5 -1.28 -12.87 -14.80
CA LYS A 5 -1.48 -13.98 -13.87
C LYS A 5 -1.66 -13.49 -12.43
N LEU A 6 -0.86 -12.52 -11.99
CA LEU A 6 -1.00 -11.94 -10.65
C LEU A 6 -2.30 -11.16 -10.49
N LEU A 7 -2.71 -10.39 -11.50
CA LEU A 7 -3.95 -9.64 -11.49
C LEU A 7 -5.16 -10.58 -11.43
N LYS A 8 -5.15 -11.68 -12.21
CA LYS A 8 -6.18 -12.72 -12.15
C LYS A 8 -6.26 -13.37 -10.76
N LYS A 9 -5.11 -13.58 -10.11
CA LYS A 9 -5.02 -14.23 -8.79
C LYS A 9 -5.46 -13.31 -7.64
N TYR A 10 -4.99 -12.07 -7.59
CA TYR A 10 -5.17 -11.18 -6.44
C TYR A 10 -6.25 -10.12 -6.67
N GLY A 11 -6.55 -9.74 -7.91
CA GLY A 11 -7.53 -8.72 -8.24
C GLY A 11 -7.04 -7.28 -8.04
N LEU A 12 -7.96 -6.33 -8.27
CA LEU A 12 -7.75 -4.91 -8.03
C LEU A 12 -8.01 -4.55 -6.56
N GLU A 13 -7.32 -3.51 -6.08
CA GLU A 13 -7.47 -2.94 -4.73
C GLU A 13 -7.31 -3.93 -3.58
N LYS A 14 -6.68 -5.08 -3.85
CA LYS A 14 -6.41 -6.15 -2.89
C LYS A 14 -4.89 -6.26 -2.66
N PRO A 15 -4.35 -5.67 -1.59
CA PRO A 15 -2.97 -5.83 -1.19
C PRO A 15 -2.49 -7.28 -1.08
N PHE A 16 -1.31 -7.57 -1.62
CA PHE A 16 -0.62 -8.85 -1.45
C PHE A 16 0.89 -8.66 -1.29
N LYS A 17 1.63 -9.75 -1.06
CA LYS A 17 3.07 -9.70 -0.82
C LYS A 17 3.81 -9.16 -2.04
N SER A 18 4.65 -8.16 -1.82
CA SER A 18 5.50 -7.59 -2.86
C SER A 18 6.52 -8.61 -3.36
N TRP A 19 6.80 -8.57 -4.66
CA TRP A 19 7.95 -9.25 -5.25
C TRP A 19 9.22 -8.40 -5.29
N ARG A 20 9.13 -7.08 -4.97
CA ARG A 20 10.31 -6.22 -4.86
C ARG A 20 11.03 -6.51 -3.55
N LYS A 21 12.37 -6.61 -3.61
CA LYS A 21 13.21 -6.96 -2.46
C LYS A 21 13.06 -6.03 -1.27
N ASP A 22 12.80 -4.75 -1.52
CA ASP A 22 12.76 -3.66 -0.54
C ASP A 22 11.34 -3.35 -0.06
N LYS A 23 10.29 -3.94 -0.68
CA LYS A 23 8.90 -3.61 -0.38
C LYS A 23 8.15 -4.75 0.29
N LYS A 24 7.21 -4.40 1.18
CA LYS A 24 6.39 -5.37 1.92
C LYS A 24 5.19 -5.84 1.12
N LYS A 25 4.42 -4.88 0.61
CA LYS A 25 3.15 -5.12 -0.07
C LYS A 25 3.16 -4.54 -1.48
N VAL A 26 2.22 -4.99 -2.28
CA VAL A 26 1.91 -4.49 -3.61
C VAL A 26 0.41 -4.57 -3.83
N VAL A 27 -0.12 -3.66 -4.62
CA VAL A 27 -1.54 -3.61 -5.00
C VAL A 27 -1.67 -3.12 -6.43
N PHE A 28 -2.68 -3.65 -7.14
CA PHE A 28 -3.06 -3.18 -8.46
C PHE A 28 -4.23 -2.22 -8.34
N VAL A 29 -4.11 -1.05 -8.97
CA VAL A 29 -5.15 -0.01 -8.91
C VAL A 29 -5.46 0.46 -10.31
N LYS A 30 -6.74 0.51 -10.67
CA LYS A 30 -7.17 1.05 -11.96
C LYS A 30 -7.20 2.58 -11.86
N ASN A 31 -6.34 3.24 -12.62
CA ASN A 31 -6.40 4.68 -12.81
C ASN A 31 -7.64 5.00 -13.65
N LYS A 32 -8.56 5.80 -13.08
CA LYS A 32 -9.84 6.12 -13.73
C LYS A 32 -9.68 7.05 -14.92
N ASP A 33 -8.63 7.88 -14.91
CA ASP A 33 -8.36 8.91 -15.92
C ASP A 33 -7.69 8.27 -17.13
N THR A 34 -6.64 7.48 -16.90
CA THR A 34 -5.87 6.83 -17.98
C THR A 34 -6.43 5.47 -18.40
N LYS A 35 -7.38 4.92 -17.63
CA LYS A 35 -7.90 3.54 -17.74
C LYS A 35 -6.85 2.43 -17.58
N LYS A 36 -5.60 2.77 -17.22
CA LYS A 36 -4.50 1.82 -17.02
C LYS A 36 -4.52 1.22 -15.62
N ILE A 37 -3.92 0.04 -15.48
CA ILE A 37 -3.71 -0.61 -14.18
C ILE A 37 -2.31 -0.25 -13.68
N GLU A 38 -2.25 0.52 -12.61
CA GLU A 38 -1.04 0.87 -11.88
C GLU A 38 -0.66 -0.22 -10.89
N THR A 39 0.64 -0.43 -10.73
CA THR A 39 1.20 -1.36 -9.75
C THR A 39 1.91 -0.56 -8.67
N ILE A 40 1.38 -0.58 -7.44
CA ILE A 40 1.89 0.26 -6.35
C ILE A 40 2.53 -0.64 -5.31
N HIS A 41 3.83 -0.50 -5.14
CA HIS A 41 4.58 -1.19 -4.08
C HIS A 41 4.77 -0.26 -2.89
N TYR A 42 4.53 -0.76 -1.67
CA TYR A 42 4.57 0.06 -0.46
C TYR A 42 5.00 -0.74 0.78
N GLY A 43 5.34 0.01 1.83
CA GLY A 43 5.95 -0.51 3.06
C GLY A 43 7.40 -0.96 2.85
N GLN A 44 8.27 -0.65 3.81
CA GLN A 44 9.68 -1.04 3.73
C GLN A 44 9.91 -2.41 4.36
N LYS A 45 10.51 -3.34 3.62
CA LYS A 45 10.88 -4.66 4.17
C LYS A 45 11.92 -4.49 5.28
N GLY A 46 11.80 -5.29 6.34
CA GLY A 46 12.70 -5.25 7.51
C GLY A 46 12.30 -4.25 8.60
N TYR A 47 11.38 -3.31 8.33
CA TYR A 47 10.84 -2.41 9.34
C TYR A 47 9.60 -3.01 10.00
N SER A 48 9.25 -2.58 11.22
CA SER A 48 7.98 -2.94 11.87
C SER A 48 6.89 -1.90 11.54
N ASP A 49 5.65 -2.35 11.38
CA ASP A 49 4.47 -1.51 11.23
C ASP A 49 3.36 -1.94 12.20
N TYR A 50 2.23 -1.23 12.21
CA TYR A 50 1.17 -1.47 13.18
C TYR A 50 0.61 -2.90 13.11
N THR A 51 0.65 -3.56 11.95
CA THR A 51 0.19 -4.95 11.81
C THR A 51 1.05 -5.94 12.59
N ILE A 52 2.29 -5.57 12.91
CA ILE A 52 3.26 -6.38 13.65
C ILE A 52 3.25 -5.98 15.13
N HIS A 53 3.53 -4.71 15.43
CA HIS A 53 3.79 -4.27 16.81
C HIS A 53 2.53 -3.79 17.56
N LYS A 54 1.41 -3.54 16.87
CA LYS A 54 0.10 -3.15 17.45
C LYS A 54 0.12 -1.90 18.36
N ASP A 55 1.11 -1.04 18.21
CA ASP A 55 1.29 0.18 19.01
C ASP A 55 0.49 1.34 18.41
N LYS A 56 -0.56 1.75 19.11
CA LYS A 56 -1.47 2.83 18.72
C LYS A 56 -0.80 4.21 18.70
N LYS A 57 0.20 4.47 19.55
CA LYS A 57 0.93 5.74 19.58
C LYS A 57 1.84 5.87 18.35
N ARG A 58 2.57 4.81 18.00
CA ARG A 58 3.36 4.76 16.76
C ARG A 58 2.49 4.93 15.52
N ARG A 59 1.32 4.27 15.52
CA ARG A 59 0.30 4.42 14.47
C ARG A 59 -0.15 5.87 14.34
N LYS A 60 -0.61 6.49 15.43
CA LYS A 60 -1.04 7.90 15.46
C LYS A 60 0.07 8.83 14.94
N ASN A 61 1.30 8.67 15.42
CA ASN A 61 2.43 9.50 14.99
C ASN A 61 2.75 9.35 13.50
N PHE A 62 2.70 8.12 12.96
CA PHE A 62 2.88 7.89 11.52
C PHE A 62 1.77 8.60 10.73
N ARG A 63 0.52 8.40 11.14
CA ARG A 63 -0.64 8.99 10.46
C ARG A 63 -0.60 10.52 10.43
N LEU A 64 -0.18 11.14 11.54
CA LEU A 64 0.00 12.59 11.62
C LEU A 64 1.09 13.08 10.67
N ARG A 65 2.29 12.49 10.70
CA ARG A 65 3.40 12.92 9.82
C ARG A 65 3.10 12.73 8.34
N HIS A 66 2.30 11.72 8.00
CA HIS A 66 1.92 11.42 6.62
C HIS A 66 0.56 11.98 6.23
N LYS A 67 -0.09 12.78 7.09
CA LYS A 67 -1.40 13.39 6.87
C LYS A 67 -2.46 12.40 6.35
N CYS A 68 -2.51 11.21 6.96
CA CYS A 68 -3.42 10.15 6.51
C CYS A 68 -4.91 10.55 6.62
N ASP A 69 -5.25 11.42 7.58
CA ASP A 69 -6.62 11.77 7.92
C ASP A 69 -7.09 13.12 7.35
N GLU A 70 -6.18 14.09 7.12
CA GLU A 70 -6.51 15.44 6.64
C GLU A 70 -6.71 15.50 5.11
N GLU A 71 -5.76 14.96 4.35
CA GLU A 71 -5.79 14.92 2.89
C GLU A 71 -5.70 13.47 2.45
N LYS A 72 -6.87 12.82 2.33
CA LYS A 72 -6.95 11.42 1.90
C LYS A 72 -6.10 11.23 0.64
N PRO A 73 -4.99 10.49 0.72
CA PRO A 73 -4.08 10.38 -0.41
C PRO A 73 -4.79 9.66 -1.56
N SER A 74 -4.44 9.97 -2.81
CA SER A 74 -4.98 9.21 -3.93
C SER A 74 -4.62 7.72 -3.79
N LYS A 75 -5.57 6.82 -4.09
CA LYS A 75 -5.34 5.36 -4.19
C LYS A 75 -4.22 5.01 -5.16
N LEU A 76 -3.82 5.94 -6.03
CA LEU A 76 -2.70 5.78 -6.95
C LEU A 76 -1.33 5.99 -6.28
N THR A 77 -1.28 6.23 -4.96
CA THR A 77 -0.04 6.51 -4.23
C THR A 77 0.27 5.44 -3.18
N ALA A 78 1.56 5.19 -2.95
CA ALA A 78 2.01 4.30 -1.88
C ALA A 78 1.62 4.82 -0.47
N ARG A 79 1.47 6.14 -0.30
CA ARG A 79 1.06 6.78 0.95
C ARG A 79 -0.33 6.30 1.38
N TYR A 80 -1.29 6.30 0.45
CA TYR A 80 -2.64 5.79 0.70
C TYR A 80 -2.61 4.38 1.28
N TRP A 81 -1.95 3.46 0.59
CA TRP A 81 -1.94 2.06 0.98
C TRP A 81 -1.13 1.80 2.26
N ALA A 82 -0.10 2.59 2.54
CA ALA A 82 0.57 2.53 3.82
C ALA A 82 -0.35 3.00 4.97
N CYS A 83 -1.10 4.09 4.79
CA CYS A 83 -2.07 4.60 5.76
C CYS A 83 -3.25 3.63 6.00
N GLU A 84 -3.64 2.87 4.98
CA GLU A 84 -4.82 2.00 5.02
C GLU A 84 -4.50 0.57 5.49
N ASP A 85 -3.45 -0.06 4.95
CA ASP A 85 -3.13 -1.48 5.19
C ASP A 85 -2.08 -1.68 6.29
N LEU A 86 -1.18 -0.71 6.52
CA LEU A 86 -0.04 -0.88 7.44
C LEU A 86 -0.10 0.00 8.71
N TRP A 87 -0.86 1.11 8.68
CA TRP A 87 -0.86 2.14 9.73
C TRP A 87 -2.25 2.74 10.00
#